data_AF-A0A9Q2KWP1-F1
#
_entry.id   AF-A0A9Q2KWP1-F1
#
_cell.length_a   1.000
_cell.length_b   1.000
_cell.length_c   1.000
_cell.angle_alpha   90.00
_cell.angle_beta   90.00
_cell.angle_gamma   90.00
#
_symmetry.space_group_name_H-M   'P 1'
#
loop_
_entity.id
_entity.type
_entity.pdbx_description
1 polymer ?
#
loop_
_entity_poly.entity_id
_entity_poly.type
_entity_poly.pdbx_seq_one_letter_code
_entity_poly.pdbx_strand_id
1 'polypeptide(L)'
;DQGQSVTLTRAGIVVDGGGKVITFKNAPKARFEMDIESTGQIKDLCDTSGQTMSAMRVAYNGHKHRENGQGNNTDTPDKQMEV
;
A
#
# COMPACT_ATOMS: atom_id res chain seq x y z
N ASP A 1 2.79 -32.01 -5.07
CA ASP A 1 2.55 -30.55 -5.09
C ASP A 1 2.71 -30.02 -3.66
N GLN A 2 2.83 -28.71 -3.44
CA GLN A 2 3.02 -28.12 -2.10
C GLN A 2 1.88 -27.15 -1.75
N GLY A 3 0.67 -27.41 -2.29
CA GLY A 3 -0.55 -26.64 -2.01
C GLY A 3 -0.81 -25.39 -2.86
N GLN A 4 0.10 -24.97 -3.74
CA GLN A 4 -0.15 -23.82 -4.64
C GLN A 4 -1.18 -24.18 -5.71
N SER A 5 -2.08 -23.26 -6.05
CA SER A 5 -3.02 -23.47 -7.15
C SER A 5 -3.45 -22.16 -7.84
N VAL A 6 -3.91 -22.30 -9.09
CA VAL A 6 -4.67 -21.27 -9.82
C VAL A 6 -5.93 -21.93 -10.32
N THR A 7 -7.10 -21.51 -9.82
CA THR A 7 -8.38 -22.14 -10.11
C THR A 7 -9.32 -21.16 -10.81
N LEU A 8 -9.87 -21.59 -11.95
CA LEU A 8 -10.85 -20.82 -12.72
C LEU A 8 -12.23 -21.44 -12.50
N THR A 9 -13.18 -20.62 -12.07
CA THR A 9 -14.56 -21.03 -11.82
C THR A 9 -15.54 -20.01 -12.41
N ARG A 10 -16.83 -20.33 -12.37
CA ARG A 10 -17.88 -19.37 -12.72
C ARG A 10 -17.93 -18.16 -11.77
N ALA A 11 -17.42 -18.29 -10.55
CA ALA A 11 -17.37 -17.20 -9.58
C ALA A 11 -16.14 -16.29 -9.76
N GLY A 12 -15.14 -16.71 -10.56
CA GLY A 12 -13.92 -15.96 -10.79
C GLY A 12 -12.66 -16.82 -10.73
N ILE A 13 -11.52 -16.15 -10.55
CA ILE A 13 -10.18 -16.75 -10.51
C ILE A 13 -9.63 -16.63 -9.08
N VAL A 14 -9.16 -17.75 -8.53
CA VAL A 14 -8.46 -17.78 -7.23
C VAL A 14 -7.02 -18.19 -7.46
N VAL A 15 -6.07 -17.40 -6.96
CA VAL A 15 -4.65 -17.73 -6.91
C VAL A 15 -4.30 -18.00 -5.44
N ASP A 16 -4.06 -19.27 -5.11
CA ASP A 16 -3.65 -19.70 -3.78
C ASP A 16 -2.14 -19.98 -3.76
N GLY A 17 -1.40 -19.20 -2.97
CA GLY A 17 0.04 -19.38 -2.80
C GLY A 17 0.43 -20.58 -1.92
N GLY A 18 -0.51 -21.24 -1.25
CA GLY A 18 -0.23 -22.34 -0.32
C GLY A 18 0.78 -21.94 0.76
N GLY A 19 0.66 -20.71 1.28
CA GLY A 19 1.61 -20.13 2.24
C GLY A 19 2.90 -19.55 1.64
N LYS A 20 3.05 -19.50 0.31
CA LYS A 20 4.22 -18.93 -0.38
C LYS A 20 3.90 -17.61 -1.08
N VAL A 21 4.95 -16.86 -1.40
CA VAL A 21 4.86 -15.57 -2.10
C VAL A 21 4.43 -15.75 -3.56
N ILE A 22 3.55 -14.86 -4.04
CA ILE A 22 3.26 -14.66 -5.46
C ILE A 22 4.17 -13.55 -5.97
N THR A 23 5.01 -13.84 -6.97
CA THR A 23 5.97 -12.87 -7.53
C THR A 23 5.77 -12.72 -9.03
N PHE A 24 5.55 -11.48 -9.48
CA PHE A 24 5.62 -11.12 -10.90
C PHE A 24 7.03 -10.59 -11.21
N LYS A 25 7.77 -11.28 -12.08
CA LYS A 25 9.17 -10.94 -12.42
C LYS A 25 9.33 -10.73 -13.93
N ASN A 26 10.23 -9.83 -14.32
CA ASN A 26 10.48 -9.44 -15.72
C ASN A 26 9.21 -8.92 -16.44
N ALA A 27 8.26 -8.36 -15.69
CA ALA A 27 7.06 -7.72 -16.22
C ALA A 27 7.25 -6.20 -16.15
N PRO A 28 7.29 -5.48 -17.28
CA PRO A 28 7.54 -4.04 -17.29
C PRO A 28 6.38 -3.22 -16.69
N LYS A 29 5.18 -3.81 -16.59
CA LYS A 29 3.99 -3.19 -15.99
C LYS A 29 3.02 -4.26 -15.51
N ALA A 30 2.53 -4.11 -14.29
CA ALA A 30 1.26 -4.67 -13.84
C ALA A 30 0.22 -3.55 -13.83
N ARG A 31 -0.93 -3.74 -14.47
CA ARG A 31 -2.06 -2.80 -14.45
C ARG A 31 -3.29 -3.55 -13.95
N PHE A 32 -3.99 -2.94 -13.00
CA PHE A 32 -5.28 -3.39 -12.50
C PHE A 32 -6.31 -2.34 -12.90
N GLU A 33 -7.27 -2.71 -13.75
CA GLU A 33 -8.39 -1.86 -14.18
C GLU A 33 -9.61 -2.15 -13.32
N MET A 34 -9.39 -2.11 -12.01
CA MET A 34 -10.33 -2.41 -10.93
C MET A 34 -9.79 -1.80 -9.63
N ASP A 35 -10.65 -1.69 -8.62
CA ASP A 35 -10.21 -1.35 -7.27
C ASP A 35 -9.37 -2.50 -6.67
N ILE A 36 -8.47 -2.16 -5.75
CA ILE A 36 -7.64 -3.12 -5.02
C ILE A 36 -8.02 -3.08 -3.54
N GLU A 37 -8.59 -4.17 -3.06
CA GLU A 37 -8.82 -4.39 -1.64
C GLU A 37 -7.65 -5.16 -1.03
N SER A 38 -7.05 -4.60 0.04
CA SER A 38 -5.92 -5.21 0.75
C SER A 38 -6.21 -5.26 2.24
N THR A 39 -6.24 -6.46 2.81
CA THR A 39 -6.29 -6.67 4.26
C THR A 39 -4.94 -6.41 4.95
N GLY A 40 -3.86 -6.44 4.16
CA GLY A 40 -2.49 -6.16 4.61
C GLY A 40 -1.98 -4.78 4.18
N GLN A 41 -0.69 -4.54 4.42
CA GLN A 41 -0.01 -3.30 4.02
C GLN A 41 0.30 -3.29 2.52
N ILE A 42 0.14 -2.13 1.89
CA ILE A 42 0.70 -1.84 0.57
C ILE A 42 1.98 -1.04 0.80
N LYS A 43 3.11 -1.55 0.32
CA LYS A 43 4.42 -0.89 0.37
C LYS A 43 4.94 -0.69 -1.05
N ASP A 44 5.22 0.56 -1.42
CA ASP A 44 5.93 0.85 -2.65
C ASP A 44 7.45 0.71 -2.43
N LEU A 45 8.22 0.50 -3.50
CA LEU A 45 9.70 0.45 -3.48
C LEU A 45 10.28 -0.32 -2.27
N CYS A 46 9.78 -1.54 -2.02
CA CYS A 46 9.92 -2.22 -0.73
C CYS A 46 11.35 -2.57 -0.31
N ASP A 47 12.25 -2.70 -1.29
CA ASP A 47 13.67 -3.02 -1.09
C ASP A 47 14.57 -1.77 -1.07
N THR A 48 13.98 -0.58 -1.17
CA THR A 48 14.70 0.70 -1.09
C THR A 48 14.01 1.65 -0.11
N SER A 49 13.74 2.90 -0.50
CA SER A 49 13.27 3.97 0.38
C SER A 49 11.76 4.16 0.37
N GLY A 50 10.99 3.22 -0.20
CA GLY A 50 9.53 3.33 -0.22
C GLY A 50 8.89 3.15 1.15
N GLN A 51 7.65 3.60 1.27
CA GLN A 51 6.91 3.59 2.54
C GLN A 51 5.64 2.75 2.40
N THR A 52 5.11 2.29 3.54
CA THR A 52 3.76 1.72 3.51
C THR A 52 2.74 2.85 3.38
N MET A 53 1.59 2.57 2.77
CA MET A 53 0.46 3.51 2.76
C MET A 53 0.08 3.93 4.19
N SER A 54 0.20 3.02 5.18
CA SER A 54 -0.05 3.36 6.59
C SER A 54 0.98 4.33 7.16
N ALA A 55 2.27 4.17 6.84
CA ALA A 55 3.30 5.11 7.27
C ALA A 55 3.10 6.50 6.65
N MET A 56 2.69 6.55 5.37
CA MET A 56 2.34 7.81 4.72
C MET A 56 1.15 8.51 5.40
N ARG A 57 0.12 7.76 5.82
CA ARG A 57 -1.01 8.31 6.59
C ARG A 57 -0.55 8.91 7.91
N VAL A 58 0.27 8.20 8.68
CA VAL A 58 0.83 8.72 9.94
C VAL A 58 1.65 9.99 9.70
N ALA A 59 2.54 9.97 8.70
CA ALA A 59 3.37 11.12 8.38
C ALA A 59 2.53 12.34 8.00
N TYR A 60 1.50 12.16 7.16
CA TYR A 60 0.59 13.23 6.78
C TYR A 60 -0.26 13.68 7.97
N ASN A 61 -0.91 12.77 8.67
CA ASN A 61 -1.82 13.12 9.77
C ASN A 61 -1.10 13.83 10.92
N GLY A 62 0.20 13.57 11.11
CA GLY A 62 1.01 14.16 12.17
C GLY A 62 1.93 15.32 11.76
N HIS A 63 1.98 15.72 10.48
CA HIS A 63 2.93 16.76 10.08
C HIS A 63 2.54 18.14 10.60
N LYS A 64 3.55 18.98 10.83
CA LYS A 64 3.40 20.40 11.20
C LYS A 64 4.37 21.23 10.36
N HIS A 65 4.02 22.48 10.11
CA HIS A 65 4.89 23.43 9.44
C HIS A 65 5.49 24.44 10.42
N ARG A 66 6.67 24.95 10.08
CA ARG A 66 7.24 26.13 10.74
C ARG A 66 6.80 27.35 9.96
N GLU A 67 6.03 28.25 10.56
CA GLU A 67 5.61 29.48 9.88
C GLU A 67 6.77 30.49 9.80
N ASN A 68 7.16 30.85 8.57
CA ASN A 68 8.11 31.88 8.11
C ASN A 68 8.97 32.62 9.16
N GLY A 69 9.65 31.89 10.04
CA GLY A 69 10.71 32.40 10.92
C GLY A 69 10.29 33.20 12.15
N GLN A 70 9.00 33.46 12.40
CA GLN A 70 8.56 34.33 13.51
C GLN A 70 7.46 33.74 14.42
N GLY A 71 7.23 32.42 14.38
CA GLY A 71 6.16 31.79 15.18
C GLY A 71 6.43 30.37 15.67
N ASN A 72 5.45 29.83 16.39
CA ASN A 72 5.36 28.43 16.77
C ASN A 72 5.08 27.54 15.54
N ASN A 73 5.19 26.22 15.70
CA ASN A 73 4.75 25.30 14.65
C ASN A 73 3.23 25.38 14.49
N THR A 74 2.73 25.16 13.27
CA THR A 74 1.31 25.01 13.01
C THR A 74 0.75 23.79 13.76
N ASP A 75 -0.58 23.72 13.85
CA ASP A 75 -1.25 22.47 14.17
C ASP A 75 -1.11 21.47 13.02
N THR A 76 -1.51 20.23 13.31
CA THR A 76 -1.61 19.16 12.31
C THR A 76 -2.74 19.42 11.33
N PRO A 77 -2.77 18.78 10.15
CA PRO A 77 -3.87 18.93 9.19
C PRO A 77 -5.24 18.69 9.82
N ASP A 78 -6.20 19.53 9.45
CA ASP A 78 -7.60 19.43 9.87
C ASP A 78 -8.36 18.32 9.11
N LYS A 79 -7.89 17.97 7.91
CA LYS A 79 -8.36 16.83 7.11
C LYS A 79 -7.33 15.72 7.18
N GLN A 80 -7.76 14.56 7.65
CA GLN A 80 -6.92 13.38 7.78
C GLN A 80 -7.02 12.52 6.51
N MET A 81 -5.98 11.73 6.22
CA MET A 81 -6.01 10.77 5.09
C MET A 81 -6.84 9.51 5.37
N GLU A 82 -7.27 9.30 6.61
CA GLU A 82 -8.17 8.23 7.02
C GLU A 82 -9.24 8.80 7.96
N VAL A 83 -10.37 8.10 8.03
CA VAL A 83 -11.53 8.39 8.91
C VAL A 83 -11.76 7.25 9.87
#